data_AF-A0A157SVX3-F1
#
_entry.id   AF-A0A157SVX3-F1
#
_cell.length_a   1.000
_cell.length_b   1.000
_cell.length_c   1.000
_cell.angle_alpha   90.00
_cell.angle_beta   90.00
_cell.angle_gamma   90.00
#
_symmetry.space_group_name_H-M   'P 1'
#
loop_
_entity.id
_entity.type
_entity.pdbx_description
1 polymer ?
#
loop_
_entity_poly.entity_id
_entity_poly.type
_entity_poly.pdbx_seq_one_letter_code
_entity_poly.pdbx_strand_id
1 'polypeptide(L)' 'MAQTRAQALGLKPNILANRIRRRLARMQAEVQRLADPWDGIDGSVEGAANELQAAIARFGEHISGSVEYLNEVVE' A
#
# COMPACT_ATOMS: atom_id res chain seq x y z
N MET A 1 -4.63 -5.26 32.34
CA MET A 1 -4.80 -6.09 31.13
C MET A 1 -3.89 -5.51 30.07
N ALA A 2 -3.03 -6.31 29.45
CA ALA A 2 -2.15 -5.82 28.40
C ALA A 2 -3.00 -5.41 27.19
N GLN A 3 -2.86 -4.16 26.74
CA GLN A 3 -3.67 -3.57 25.68
C GLN A 3 -2.77 -3.23 24.50
N THR A 4 -3.20 -3.50 23.26
CA THR A 4 -2.44 -3.06 22.08
C THR A 4 -2.59 -1.56 21.86
N ARG A 5 -1.62 -0.93 21.17
CA ARG A 5 -1.72 0.50 20.81
C ARG A 5 -3.03 0.80 20.09
N ALA A 6 -3.45 -0.07 19.18
CA ALA A 6 -4.72 0.03 18.47
C ALA A 6 -5.93 0.01 19.40
N GLN A 7 -5.94 -0.87 20.40
CA GLN A 7 -7.03 -0.96 21.36
C GLN A 7 -7.11 0.30 22.23
N ALA A 8 -5.96 0.86 22.65
CA ALA A 8 -5.92 2.11 23.41
C ALA A 8 -6.46 3.31 22.62
N LEU A 9 -6.29 3.29 21.29
CA LEU A 9 -6.74 4.33 20.36
C LEU A 9 -8.13 4.06 19.74
N GLY A 10 -8.78 2.93 20.06
CA GLY A 10 -10.07 2.56 19.46
C GLY A 10 -10.00 2.26 17.95
N LEU A 11 -8.82 1.87 17.44
CA LEU A 11 -8.58 1.63 16.02
C LEU A 11 -8.78 0.17 15.63
N LYS A 12 -9.08 -0.06 14.34
CA LYS A 12 -9.12 -1.40 13.72
C LYS A 12 -8.10 -1.49 12.58
N PRO A 13 -6.78 -1.63 12.88
CA PRO A 13 -5.70 -1.51 11.88
C PRO A 13 -5.87 -2.47 10.71
N ASN A 14 -6.22 -3.74 10.99
CA ASN A 14 -6.40 -4.76 9.96
C ASN A 14 -7.51 -4.41 8.96
N ILE A 15 -8.59 -3.76 9.41
CA ILE A 15 -9.69 -3.33 8.51
C ILE A 15 -9.22 -2.19 7.61
N LEU A 16 -8.53 -1.19 8.17
CA LEU A 16 -7.99 -0.07 7.42
C LEU A 16 -6.95 -0.54 6.40
N ALA A 17 -6.04 -1.42 6.80
CA ALA A 17 -5.05 -2.03 5.92
C ALA A 17 -5.69 -2.80 4.76
N ASN A 18 -6.74 -3.58 5.02
CA ASN A 18 -7.45 -4.30 3.96
C ASN A 18 -8.18 -3.36 2.97
N ARG A 19 -8.62 -2.18 3.40
CA ARG A 19 -9.16 -1.17 2.49
C ARG A 19 -8.06 -0.56 1.64
N ILE A 20 -6.92 -0.24 2.25
CA ILE A 20 -5.78 0.34 1.56
C ILE A 20 -5.21 -0.65 0.54
N ARG A 21 -4.97 -1.91 0.90
CA ARG A 21 -4.51 -2.98 -0.02
C ARG A 21 -5.38 -3.10 -1.27
N ARG A 22 -6.72 -3.06 -1.11
CA ARG A 22 -7.66 -3.05 -2.23
C ARG A 22 -7.61 -1.79 -3.09
N ARG A 23 -7.24 -0.65 -2.51
CA ARG A 23 -7.02 0.59 -3.27
C ARG A 23 -5.69 0.53 -4.03
N LEU A 24 -4.62 0.05 -3.39
CA LEU A 24 -3.31 -0.10 -4.03
C LEU A 24 -3.38 -1.07 -5.21
N ALA A 25 -4.01 -2.23 -5.06
CA ALA A 25 -4.19 -3.17 -6.18
C ALA A 25 -4.91 -2.54 -7.38
N ARG A 26 -5.93 -1.70 -7.12
CA ARG A 26 -6.63 -0.95 -8.19
C ARG A 26 -5.71 0.09 -8.84
N MET A 27 -4.90 0.79 -8.06
CA MET A 27 -3.93 1.75 -8.60
C MET A 27 -2.88 1.03 -9.46
N GLN A 28 -2.34 -0.11 -9.02
CA GLN A 28 -1.37 -0.88 -9.81
C GLN A 28 -1.96 -1.32 -11.14
N ALA A 29 -3.21 -1.81 -11.14
CA ALA A 29 -3.91 -2.19 -12.36
C ALA A 29 -4.16 -0.98 -13.28
N GLU A 30 -4.49 0.18 -12.72
CA GLU A 30 -4.72 1.40 -13.49
C GLU A 30 -3.44 1.94 -14.12
N VAL A 31 -2.32 1.91 -13.38
CA VAL A 31 -0.99 2.28 -13.90
C VAL A 31 -0.61 1.38 -15.06
N GLN A 32 -0.76 0.06 -14.90
CA GLN A 32 -0.48 -0.90 -15.97
C GLN A 32 -1.34 -0.61 -17.20
N ARG A 33 -2.66 -0.50 -17.02
CA ARG A 33 -3.60 -0.22 -18.11
C ARG A 33 -3.28 1.06 -18.88
N LEU A 34 -2.75 2.09 -18.21
CA LEU A 34 -2.36 3.36 -18.83
C LEU A 34 -1.01 3.25 -19.55
N ALA A 35 -0.11 2.39 -19.09
CA ALA A 35 1.21 2.17 -19.66
C ALA A 35 1.20 1.20 -20.85
N ASP A 36 0.33 0.17 -20.82
CA ASP A 36 0.26 -0.89 -21.84
C ASP A 36 0.25 -0.39 -23.29
N PRO A 37 -0.49 0.69 -23.65
CA PRO A 37 -0.50 1.18 -25.04
C PRO A 37 0.84 1.75 -25.51
N TRP A 38 1.75 2.06 -24.59
CA TRP A 38 3.05 2.68 -24.84
C TRP A 38 4.22 1.69 -24.75
N ASP A 39 3.92 0.43 -24.43
CA ASP A 39 4.92 -0.63 -24.34
C ASP A 39 5.67 -0.78 -25.68
N GLY A 40 7.00 -0.70 -25.63
CA GLY A 40 7.87 -0.69 -26.81
C GLY A 40 7.75 0.55 -27.72
N ILE A 41 6.90 1.54 -27.38
CA ILE A 41 6.74 2.79 -28.13
C ILE A 41 7.50 3.93 -27.45
N ASP A 42 7.30 4.12 -26.15
CA ASP A 42 7.88 5.22 -25.38
C ASP A 42 8.44 4.72 -24.03
N GLY A 43 9.77 4.58 -23.97
CA GLY A 43 10.45 4.14 -22.76
C GLY A 43 10.35 5.12 -21.57
N SER A 44 9.97 6.38 -21.79
CA SER A 44 9.72 7.32 -20.69
C SER A 44 8.43 7.00 -19.95
N VAL A 45 7.39 6.55 -20.68
CA VAL A 45 6.13 6.09 -20.09
C VAL A 45 6.35 4.79 -19.32
N GLU A 46 7.13 3.86 -19.89
CA GLU A 46 7.52 2.63 -19.21
C GLU A 46 8.30 2.91 -17.91
N GLY A 47 9.29 3.81 -17.97
CA GLY A 47 10.05 4.26 -16.80
C GLY A 47 9.15 4.85 -15.72
N ALA A 48 8.25 5.78 -16.09
CA ALA A 48 7.32 6.40 -15.16
C ALA A 48 6.33 5.38 -14.54
N ALA A 49 5.85 4.42 -15.33
CA ALA A 49 4.99 3.35 -14.85
C ALA A 49 5.71 2.47 -13.82
N ASN A 50 6.96 2.08 -14.10
CA ASN A 50 7.79 1.29 -13.19
C ASN A 50 8.07 2.03 -11.87
N GLU A 51 8.41 3.32 -11.94
CA GLU A 51 8.61 4.15 -10.75
C GLU A 51 7.35 4.24 -9.88
N LEU A 52 6.18 4.40 -10.52
CA LEU A 52 4.90 4.50 -9.82
C LEU A 52 4.48 3.16 -9.21
N GLN A 53 4.68 2.04 -9.91
CA GLN A 53 4.46 0.69 -9.36
C GLN A 53 5.34 0.46 -8.11
N ALA A 54 6.62 0.85 -8.18
CA ALA A 54 7.54 0.76 -7.05
C ALA A 54 7.10 1.65 -5.87
N ALA A 55 6.64 2.87 -6.14
CA ALA A 55 6.09 3.75 -5.11
C ALA A 55 4.85 3.16 -4.42
N ILE A 56 3.93 2.56 -5.19
CA ILE A 56 2.75 1.88 -4.66
C ILE A 56 3.14 0.70 -3.77
N ALA A 57 4.11 -0.11 -4.19
CA ALA A 57 4.62 -1.24 -3.41
C ALA A 57 5.22 -0.79 -2.07
N ARG A 58 6.13 0.20 -2.10
CA ARG A 58 6.74 0.77 -0.87
C ARG A 58 5.70 1.32 0.11
N PHE A 59 4.64 1.95 -0.40
CA PHE A 59 3.56 2.40 0.46
C PHE A 59 2.80 1.22 1.10
N GLY A 60 2.58 0.13 0.36
CA GLY A 60 2.00 -1.11 0.91
C GLY A 60 2.82 -1.74 2.04
N GLU A 61 4.15 -1.72 1.92
CA GLU A 61 5.07 -2.16 2.97
C GLU A 61 4.95 -1.27 4.21
N HIS A 62 4.95 0.06 4.04
CA HIS A 62 4.81 1.01 5.13
C HIS A 62 3.49 0.84 5.91
N ILE A 63 2.39 0.57 5.21
CA ILE A 63 1.11 0.25 5.85
C ILE A 63 1.19 -1.04 6.65
N SER A 64 1.89 -2.05 6.17
CA SER A 64 2.05 -3.32 6.89
C SER A 64 2.86 -3.12 8.18
N GLY A 65 3.98 -2.38 8.13
CA GLY A 65 4.74 -2.02 9.33
C GLY A 65 3.93 -1.16 10.31
N SER A 66 3.09 -0.25 9.81
CA SER A 66 2.19 0.55 10.67
C SER A 66 1.16 -0.32 11.39
N VAL A 67 0.64 -1.36 10.73
CA VAL A 67 -0.30 -2.31 11.33
C VAL A 67 0.37 -3.16 12.40
N GLU A 68 1.60 -3.63 12.14
CA GLU A 68 2.42 -4.35 13.12
C GLU A 68 2.63 -3.51 14.37
N TYR A 69 3.14 -2.28 14.20
CA TYR A 69 3.34 -1.33 15.30
C TYR A 69 2.07 -1.08 16.13
N LEU A 70 0.91 -0.95 15.47
CA LEU A 70 -0.37 -0.72 16.14
C LEU A 70 -0.88 -1.97 16.88
N ASN A 71 -0.50 -3.17 16.45
CA ASN A 71 -0.92 -4.42 17.07
C ASN A 71 0.02 -4.90 18.19
N GLU A 72 1.20 -4.31 18.33
CA GLU A 72 2.06 -4.52 19.49
C GLU A 72 1.36 -4.10 20.80
N VAL A 73 1.60 -4.90 21.84
CA VAL A 73 1.07 -4.72 23.20
C VAL A 73 1.89 -3.62 23.90
N VAL A 74 1.19 -2.68 24.54
CA VAL A 74 1.82 -1.67 25.40
C VAL A 74 1.79 -2.21 26.83
N GLU A 75 2.95 -2.22 27.50
CA GLU A 75 3.10 -2.53 28.92
C GLU A 75 2.54 -1.41 29.82
#